data_AF-A0A6N7QZA8-F1
#
_entry.id   AF-A0A6N7QZA8-F1
#
_cell.length_a   1.000
_cell.length_b   1.000
_cell.length_c   1.000
_cell.angle_alpha   90.00
_cell.angle_beta   90.00
_cell.angle_gamma   90.00
#
_symmetry.space_group_name_H-M   'P 1'
#
loop_
_entity.id
_entity.type
_entity.pdbx_description
1 polymer ?
#
loop_
_entity_poly.entity_id
_entity_poly.type
_entity_poly.pdbx_seq_one_letter_code
_entity_poly.pdbx_strand_id
1 'polypeptide(L)'
;MIKQQNSLFGSWEQAIGTVLSAIGNTPSIALTSEVKENLDLIGNVMQATGNALQVEQFSLKELKSLGNEIQAIGNATEVASLHFPVSVKRKQLLNIQGDILQALGGSINFAEESHKELTMEVLYSAFGNLLQVIGNSLQALSTQNTTKAEELNAIGNWIQATGAIMTAVAETIQ
;
A
#
# COMPACT_ATOMS: atom_id res chain seq x y z
N MET A 1 11.70 -11.81 21.34
CA MET A 1 11.79 -10.33 21.29
C MET A 1 11.11 -9.78 20.04
N ILE A 2 11.50 -10.20 18.83
CA ILE A 2 10.93 -9.73 17.54
C ILE A 2 9.42 -10.02 17.40
N LYS A 3 8.96 -11.21 17.82
CA LYS A 3 7.53 -11.60 17.78
C LYS A 3 6.62 -10.65 18.57
N GLN A 4 7.08 -10.24 19.75
CA GLN A 4 6.35 -9.33 20.61
C GLN A 4 6.35 -7.91 20.04
N GLN A 5 7.38 -7.53 19.28
CA GLN A 5 7.45 -6.26 18.56
C GLN A 5 6.51 -6.23 17.35
N ASN A 6 6.44 -7.29 16.55
CA ASN A 6 5.52 -7.36 15.40
C ASN A 6 4.05 -7.38 15.82
N SER A 7 3.72 -8.17 16.85
CA SER A 7 2.38 -8.17 17.43
C SER A 7 2.02 -6.79 17.99
N LEU A 8 2.93 -6.15 18.75
CA LEU A 8 2.71 -4.81 19.29
C LEU A 8 2.54 -3.76 18.18
N PHE A 9 3.36 -3.80 17.14
CA PHE A 9 3.27 -2.89 16.00
C PHE A 9 1.96 -3.11 15.23
N GLY A 10 1.59 -4.37 14.97
CA GLY A 10 0.32 -4.72 14.35
C GLY A 10 -0.90 -4.27 15.15
N SER A 11 -0.87 -4.39 16.49
CA SER A 11 -1.95 -3.89 17.35
C SER A 11 -2.09 -2.36 17.29
N TRP A 12 -0.98 -1.63 17.25
CA TRP A 12 -1.01 -0.17 17.13
C TRP A 12 -1.48 0.29 15.75
N GLU A 13 -1.04 -0.40 14.71
CA GLU A 13 -1.42 -0.12 13.33
C GLU A 13 -2.93 -0.36 13.14
N GLN A 14 -3.45 -1.48 13.66
CA GLN A 14 -4.89 -1.76 13.69
C GLN A 14 -5.66 -0.69 14.48
N ALA A 15 -5.14 -0.28 15.64
CA ALA A 15 -5.80 0.72 16.48
C ALA A 15 -5.88 2.10 15.79
N ILE A 16 -4.79 2.54 15.15
CA ILE A 16 -4.77 3.78 14.37
C ILE A 16 -5.75 3.67 13.21
N GLY A 17 -5.76 2.55 12.50
CA GLY A 17 -6.72 2.30 11.43
C GLY A 17 -8.17 2.40 11.88
N THR A 18 -8.48 1.81 13.04
CA THR A 18 -9.82 1.86 13.64
C THR A 18 -10.23 3.29 13.97
N VAL A 19 -9.30 4.11 14.47
CA VAL A 19 -9.56 5.54 14.76
C VAL A 19 -9.81 6.33 13.48
N LEU A 20 -9.00 6.14 12.43
CA LEU A 20 -9.19 6.83 11.15
C LEU A 20 -10.55 6.47 10.52
N SER A 21 -10.94 5.20 10.56
CA SER A 21 -12.24 4.75 10.08
C SER A 21 -13.39 5.33 10.91
N ALA A 22 -13.25 5.40 12.24
CA ALA A 22 -14.23 6.06 13.09
C ALA A 22 -14.38 7.56 12.76
N ILE A 23 -13.28 8.28 12.50
CA ILE A 23 -13.31 9.68 12.09
C ILE A 23 -14.03 9.83 10.74
N GLY A 24 -13.68 8.99 9.75
CA GLY A 24 -14.31 9.00 8.42
C GLY A 24 -15.83 8.74 8.48
N ASN A 25 -16.27 7.85 9.36
CA ASN A 25 -17.69 7.51 9.52
C ASN A 25 -18.47 8.43 10.47
N THR A 26 -17.83 9.39 11.17
CA THR A 26 -18.53 10.27 12.11
C THR A 26 -19.23 11.44 11.39
N PRO A 27 -20.57 11.55 11.42
CA PRO A 27 -21.28 12.61 10.68
C PRO A 27 -21.00 14.03 11.19
N SER A 28 -20.86 14.19 12.50
CA SER A 28 -20.67 15.49 13.17
C SER A 28 -19.30 16.14 12.94
N ILE A 29 -18.31 15.38 12.44
CA ILE A 29 -17.02 15.95 12.06
C ILE A 29 -17.19 16.64 10.70
N ALA A 30 -16.90 17.95 10.66
CA ALA A 30 -17.03 18.79 9.48
C ALA A 30 -15.88 18.56 8.47
N LEU A 31 -15.84 17.37 7.87
CA LEU A 31 -14.96 17.01 6.77
C LEU A 31 -15.75 16.84 5.49
N THR A 32 -15.11 17.05 4.34
CA THR A 32 -15.73 16.77 3.04
C THR A 32 -16.01 15.28 2.92
N SER A 33 -17.04 14.91 2.14
CA SER A 33 -17.38 13.49 1.92
C SER A 33 -16.21 12.69 1.35
N GLU A 34 -15.33 13.34 0.58
CA GLU A 34 -14.12 12.73 0.04
C GLU A 34 -13.08 12.44 1.12
N VAL A 35 -12.82 13.40 2.01
CA VAL A 35 -11.90 13.18 3.14
C VAL A 35 -12.44 12.09 4.06
N LYS A 36 -13.76 12.03 4.27
CA LYS A 36 -14.41 10.96 5.04
C LYS A 36 -14.22 9.58 4.41
N GLU A 37 -14.46 9.45 3.10
CA GLU A 37 -14.24 8.19 2.36
C GLU A 37 -12.77 7.77 2.37
N ASN A 38 -11.83 8.72 2.25
CA ASN A 38 -10.40 8.44 2.31
C ASN A 38 -9.96 7.98 3.70
N LEU A 39 -10.42 8.63 4.77
CA LEU A 39 -10.11 8.24 6.14
C LEU A 39 -10.69 6.86 6.50
N ASP A 40 -11.90 6.57 6.00
CA ASP A 40 -12.51 5.26 6.17
C ASP A 40 -11.73 4.16 5.46
N LEU A 41 -11.36 4.40 4.21
CA LEU A 41 -10.51 3.46 3.48
C LEU A 41 -9.16 3.25 4.17
N ILE A 42 -8.38 4.32 4.41
CA ILE A 42 -7.06 4.23 5.04
C ILE A 42 -7.19 3.48 6.36
N GLY A 43 -8.24 3.79 7.12
CA GLY A 43 -8.54 3.12 8.37
C GLY A 43 -8.78 1.61 8.23
N ASN A 44 -9.56 1.19 7.24
CA ASN A 44 -9.82 -0.24 6.98
C ASN A 44 -8.59 -0.98 6.44
N VAL A 45 -7.81 -0.34 5.58
CA VAL A 45 -6.54 -0.87 5.06
C VAL A 45 -5.54 -1.08 6.18
N MET A 46 -5.44 -0.12 7.09
CA MET A 46 -4.59 -0.26 8.26
C MET A 46 -5.09 -1.41 9.14
N GLN A 47 -6.36 -1.41 9.55
CA GLN A 47 -6.95 -2.53 10.31
C GLN A 47 -6.66 -3.92 9.72
N ALA A 48 -6.75 -4.09 8.40
CA ALA A 48 -6.42 -5.35 7.73
C ALA A 48 -4.94 -5.73 7.91
N THR A 49 -4.04 -4.76 7.75
CA THR A 49 -2.58 -4.94 7.93
C THR A 49 -2.22 -5.29 9.36
N GLY A 50 -2.72 -4.52 10.31
CA GLY A 50 -2.47 -4.72 11.73
C GLY A 50 -3.02 -6.07 12.20
N ASN A 51 -4.18 -6.48 11.69
CA ASN A 51 -4.71 -7.82 11.94
C ASN A 51 -3.79 -8.91 11.36
N ALA A 52 -3.26 -8.72 10.15
CA ALA A 52 -2.35 -9.69 9.53
C ALA A 52 -0.99 -9.79 10.27
N LEU A 53 -0.45 -8.67 10.75
CA LEU A 53 0.79 -8.60 11.56
C LEU A 53 0.63 -9.25 12.94
N GLN A 54 -0.60 -9.33 13.45
CA GLN A 54 -0.95 -9.97 14.72
C GLN A 54 -1.18 -11.48 14.59
N VAL A 55 -1.29 -12.04 13.37
CA VAL A 55 -1.42 -13.50 13.17
C VAL A 55 -0.11 -14.18 13.54
N GLU A 56 -0.09 -14.90 14.66
CA GLU A 56 1.00 -15.84 14.97
C GLU A 56 0.92 -17.07 14.06
N GLN A 57 1.58 -17.01 12.90
CA GLN A 57 2.14 -18.10 12.08
C GLN A 57 2.24 -17.66 10.61
N PHE A 58 3.11 -16.72 10.29
CA PHE A 58 3.59 -16.54 8.92
C PHE A 58 5.12 -16.63 8.92
N SER A 59 5.65 -17.66 8.28
CA SER A 59 7.02 -17.73 7.76
C SER A 59 7.30 -16.51 6.88
N LEU A 60 8.58 -16.17 6.72
CA LEU A 60 9.02 -15.07 5.86
C LEU A 60 8.40 -15.13 4.44
N LYS A 61 8.25 -16.35 3.91
CA LYS A 61 7.58 -16.61 2.63
C LYS A 61 6.10 -16.20 2.63
N GLU A 62 5.41 -16.36 3.75
CA GLU A 62 4.00 -16.00 3.89
C GLU A 62 3.81 -14.49 4.06
N LEU A 63 4.76 -13.77 4.69
CA LEU A 63 4.77 -12.30 4.75
C LEU A 63 4.95 -11.66 3.36
N LYS A 64 5.89 -12.18 2.55
CA LYS A 64 6.06 -11.75 1.16
C LYS A 64 4.82 -12.07 0.31
N SER A 65 4.18 -13.21 0.55
CA SER A 65 2.94 -13.57 -0.13
C SER A 65 1.80 -12.60 0.21
N LEU A 66 1.65 -12.24 1.49
CA LEU A 66 0.68 -11.23 1.93
C LEU A 66 0.91 -9.86 1.27
N GLY A 67 2.16 -9.38 1.23
CA GLY A 67 2.49 -8.11 0.58
C GLY A 67 2.18 -8.12 -0.92
N ASN A 68 2.38 -9.25 -1.59
CA ASN A 68 1.99 -9.44 -2.99
C ASN A 68 0.47 -9.51 -3.17
N GLU A 69 -0.26 -10.19 -2.29
CA GLU A 69 -1.73 -10.25 -2.32
C GLU A 69 -2.35 -8.87 -2.13
N ILE A 70 -1.85 -8.06 -1.18
CA ILE A 70 -2.31 -6.69 -0.96
C ILE A 70 -2.05 -5.82 -2.21
N GLN A 71 -0.87 -5.93 -2.84
CA GLN A 71 -0.59 -5.26 -4.11
C GLN A 71 -1.52 -5.72 -5.24
N ALA A 72 -1.85 -7.01 -5.32
CA ALA A 72 -2.79 -7.53 -6.30
C ALA A 72 -4.21 -6.99 -6.09
N ILE A 73 -4.66 -6.85 -4.83
CA ILE A 73 -5.95 -6.22 -4.51
C ILE A 73 -5.94 -4.74 -4.91
N GLY A 74 -4.83 -4.02 -4.68
CA GLY A 74 -4.66 -2.65 -5.14
C GLY A 74 -4.82 -2.51 -6.66
N ASN A 75 -4.08 -3.33 -7.41
CA ASN A 75 -4.21 -3.41 -8.87
C ASN A 75 -5.64 -3.77 -9.33
N ALA A 76 -6.30 -4.71 -8.67
CA ALA A 76 -7.68 -5.08 -8.98
C ALA A 76 -8.65 -3.91 -8.73
N THR A 77 -8.38 -3.08 -7.72
CA THR A 77 -9.17 -1.88 -7.39
C THR A 77 -9.02 -0.80 -8.46
N GLU A 78 -7.82 -0.59 -8.99
CA GLU A 78 -7.57 0.27 -10.15
C GLU A 78 -8.26 -0.26 -11.42
N VAL A 79 -8.17 -1.56 -11.71
CA VAL A 79 -8.88 -2.18 -12.83
C VAL A 79 -10.40 -1.98 -12.69
N ALA A 80 -10.94 -2.12 -11.48
CA ALA A 80 -12.35 -1.87 -11.20
C ALA A 80 -12.74 -0.40 -11.51
N SER A 81 -11.85 0.57 -11.27
CA SER A 81 -12.06 1.98 -11.61
C SER A 81 -12.16 2.22 -13.13
N LEU A 82 -11.45 1.40 -13.93
CA LEU A 82 -11.40 1.51 -15.38
C LEU A 82 -12.60 0.82 -16.04
N HIS A 83 -13.08 -0.29 -15.46
CA HIS A 83 -14.06 -1.16 -16.11
C HIS A 83 -15.51 -0.93 -15.66
N PHE A 84 -15.74 -0.55 -14.40
CA PHE A 84 -17.10 -0.33 -13.92
C PHE A 84 -17.63 1.08 -14.27
N PRO A 85 -18.94 1.21 -14.56
CA PRO A 85 -19.57 2.50 -14.87
C PRO A 85 -19.76 3.32 -13.58
N VAL A 86 -18.68 3.87 -13.06
CA VAL A 86 -18.66 4.70 -11.85
C VAL A 86 -18.48 6.18 -12.21
N SER A 87 -18.85 7.08 -11.29
CA SER A 87 -18.64 8.52 -11.50
C SER A 87 -17.15 8.88 -11.57
N VAL A 88 -16.81 10.02 -12.18
CA VAL A 88 -15.42 10.51 -12.26
C VAL A 88 -14.77 10.59 -10.87
N LYS A 89 -15.50 11.12 -9.90
CA LYS A 89 -15.05 11.18 -8.49
C LYS A 89 -14.78 9.79 -7.91
N ARG A 90 -15.65 8.82 -8.19
CA ARG A 90 -15.48 7.44 -7.70
C ARG A 90 -14.31 6.74 -8.40
N LYS A 91 -14.09 7.00 -9.69
CA LYS A 91 -12.93 6.50 -10.42
C LYS A 91 -11.62 7.01 -9.80
N GLN A 92 -11.53 8.31 -9.53
CA GLN A 92 -10.39 8.91 -8.85
C GLN A 92 -10.17 8.31 -7.47
N LEU A 93 -11.25 8.16 -6.69
CA LEU A 93 -11.18 7.52 -5.39
C LEU A 93 -10.60 6.11 -5.50
N LEU A 94 -11.19 5.24 -6.34
CA LEU A 94 -10.74 3.86 -6.56
C LEU A 94 -9.26 3.77 -6.97
N ASN A 95 -8.77 4.69 -7.81
CA ASN A 95 -7.34 4.75 -8.13
C ASN A 95 -6.48 5.06 -6.90
N ILE A 96 -6.84 6.09 -6.13
CA ILE A 96 -6.14 6.42 -4.87
C ILE A 96 -6.15 5.21 -3.93
N GLN A 97 -7.27 4.49 -3.85
CA GLN A 97 -7.38 3.32 -2.99
C GLN A 97 -6.45 2.18 -3.46
N GLY A 98 -6.43 1.93 -4.77
CA GLY A 98 -5.54 0.97 -5.39
C GLY A 98 -4.08 1.29 -5.11
N ASP A 99 -3.67 2.52 -5.40
CA ASP A 99 -2.30 3.00 -5.19
C ASP A 99 -1.86 2.85 -3.72
N ILE A 100 -2.72 3.24 -2.76
CA ILE A 100 -2.41 3.12 -1.33
C ILE A 100 -2.26 1.65 -0.92
N LEU A 101 -3.15 0.77 -1.39
CA LEU A 101 -3.04 -0.68 -1.15
C LEU A 101 -1.74 -1.22 -1.73
N GLN A 102 -1.37 -0.84 -2.95
CA GLN A 102 -0.11 -1.28 -3.55
C GLN A 102 1.11 -0.77 -2.77
N ALA A 103 1.11 0.50 -2.33
CA ALA A 103 2.18 1.05 -1.50
C ALA A 103 2.32 0.32 -0.15
N LEU A 104 1.20 -0.08 0.45
CA LEU A 104 1.20 -0.88 1.67
C LEU A 104 1.83 -2.26 1.44
N GLY A 105 1.37 -3.00 0.42
CA GLY A 105 1.89 -4.33 0.13
C GLY A 105 3.39 -4.31 -0.22
N GLY A 106 3.83 -3.30 -0.98
CA GLY A 106 5.25 -3.07 -1.26
C GLY A 106 6.06 -2.75 0.01
N SER A 107 5.48 -2.06 0.99
CA SER A 107 6.14 -1.74 2.26
C SER A 107 6.35 -3.00 3.13
N ILE A 108 5.38 -3.92 3.14
CA ILE A 108 5.50 -5.22 3.82
C ILE A 108 6.65 -6.02 3.19
N ASN A 109 6.69 -6.10 1.86
CA ASN A 109 7.77 -6.78 1.15
C ASN A 109 9.14 -6.15 1.44
N PHE A 110 9.24 -4.82 1.41
CA PHE A 110 10.49 -4.11 1.74
C PHE A 110 10.97 -4.41 3.17
N ALA A 111 10.06 -4.38 4.15
CA ALA A 111 10.37 -4.67 5.53
C ALA A 111 10.87 -6.12 5.70
N GLU A 112 10.26 -7.07 4.99
CA GLU A 112 10.68 -8.47 4.98
C GLU A 112 12.12 -8.65 4.49
N GLU A 113 12.50 -7.98 3.39
CA GLU A 113 13.87 -8.03 2.86
C GLU A 113 14.90 -7.46 3.83
N SER A 114 14.52 -6.48 4.67
CA SER A 114 15.43 -5.86 5.67
C SER A 114 15.89 -6.82 6.77
N HIS A 115 15.26 -7.99 6.88
CA HIS A 115 15.59 -9.03 7.86
C HIS A 115 16.49 -10.14 7.30
N LYS A 116 16.83 -10.10 6.00
CA LYS A 116 17.68 -11.11 5.35
C LYS A 116 19.15 -10.69 5.33
N GLU A 117 20.03 -11.66 5.09
CA GLU A 117 21.43 -11.39 4.82
C GLU A 117 21.59 -10.56 3.54
N LEU A 118 22.54 -9.62 3.53
CA LEU A 118 22.76 -8.73 2.39
C LEU A 118 23.40 -9.48 1.23
N THR A 119 22.56 -9.97 0.31
CA THR A 119 22.95 -10.51 -0.99
C THR A 119 22.52 -9.56 -2.11
N MET A 120 23.03 -9.78 -3.33
CA MET A 120 22.61 -8.99 -4.50
C MET A 120 21.11 -9.16 -4.78
N GLU A 121 20.58 -10.37 -4.65
CA GLU A 121 19.14 -10.67 -4.73
C GLU A 121 18.35 -9.81 -3.73
N VAL A 122 18.71 -9.84 -2.44
CA VAL A 122 18.03 -9.09 -1.38
C VAL A 122 18.11 -7.58 -1.62
N LEU A 123 19.25 -7.06 -2.08
CA LEU A 123 19.38 -5.64 -2.41
C LEU A 123 18.47 -5.22 -3.56
N TYR A 124 18.42 -5.99 -4.64
CA TYR A 124 17.53 -5.70 -5.78
C TYR A 124 16.06 -5.79 -5.37
N SER A 125 15.69 -6.79 -4.57
CA SER A 125 14.33 -6.94 -4.05
C SER A 125 13.95 -5.77 -3.14
N ALA A 126 14.81 -5.41 -2.19
CA ALA A 126 14.56 -4.31 -1.24
C ALA A 126 14.41 -2.97 -1.97
N PHE A 127 15.38 -2.57 -2.81
CA PHE A 127 15.27 -1.32 -3.55
C PHE A 127 14.11 -1.32 -4.54
N GLY A 128 13.82 -2.47 -5.16
CA GLY A 128 12.68 -2.62 -6.05
C GLY A 128 11.33 -2.43 -5.34
N ASN A 129 11.14 -3.05 -4.18
CA ASN A 129 9.95 -2.85 -3.35
C ASN A 129 9.85 -1.40 -2.87
N LEU A 130 10.95 -0.79 -2.41
CA LEU A 130 10.98 0.62 -1.97
C LEU A 130 10.57 1.59 -3.10
N LEU A 131 11.08 1.39 -4.32
CA LEU A 131 10.69 2.20 -5.47
C LEU A 131 9.20 2.02 -5.80
N GLN A 132 8.66 0.81 -5.72
CA GLN A 132 7.21 0.59 -5.89
C GLN A 132 6.40 1.35 -4.85
N VAL A 133 6.82 1.36 -3.58
CA VAL A 133 6.18 2.15 -2.52
C VAL A 133 6.17 3.64 -2.86
N ILE A 134 7.32 4.19 -3.28
CA ILE A 134 7.45 5.60 -3.66
C ILE A 134 6.56 5.93 -4.85
N GLY A 135 6.58 5.10 -5.89
CA GLY A 135 5.81 5.30 -7.12
C GLY A 135 4.31 5.33 -6.85
N ASN A 136 3.79 4.30 -6.16
CA ASN A 136 2.38 4.22 -5.75
C ASN A 136 1.96 5.38 -4.85
N SER A 137 2.82 5.79 -3.91
CA SER A 137 2.53 6.95 -3.04
C SER A 137 2.41 8.25 -3.83
N LEU A 138 3.26 8.45 -4.86
CA LEU A 138 3.18 9.64 -5.72
C LEU A 138 1.91 9.64 -6.58
N GLN A 139 1.47 8.48 -7.07
CA GLN A 139 0.22 8.34 -7.83
C GLN A 139 -0.99 8.69 -6.96
N ALA A 140 -1.07 8.17 -5.74
CA ALA A 140 -2.13 8.51 -4.78
C ALA A 140 -2.19 10.02 -4.45
N LEU A 141 -1.02 10.67 -4.31
CA LEU A 141 -0.91 12.11 -4.03
C LEU A 141 -1.21 12.99 -5.25
N SER A 142 -1.00 12.47 -6.46
CA SER A 142 -1.19 13.20 -7.72
C SER A 142 -2.59 13.79 -7.85
N THR A 143 -3.59 13.05 -7.39
CA THR A 143 -5.02 13.41 -7.41
C THR A 143 -5.37 14.60 -6.52
N GLN A 144 -4.51 14.99 -5.57
CA GLN A 144 -4.73 16.15 -4.70
C GLN A 144 -4.09 17.44 -5.24
N ASN A 145 -3.24 17.35 -6.28
CA ASN A 145 -2.47 18.49 -6.81
C ASN A 145 -2.99 18.93 -8.18
N THR A 146 -3.89 19.91 -8.22
CA THR A 146 -4.64 20.27 -9.43
C THR A 146 -3.81 20.82 -10.59
N THR A 147 -2.60 21.34 -10.34
CA THR A 147 -1.74 21.90 -11.41
C THR A 147 -0.71 20.92 -11.95
N LYS A 148 -0.37 19.84 -11.22
CA LYS A 148 0.68 18.88 -11.61
C LYS A 148 0.25 17.41 -11.45
N ALA A 149 -1.05 17.14 -11.32
CA ALA A 149 -1.57 15.79 -11.12
C ALA A 149 -1.05 14.82 -12.18
N GLU A 150 -1.18 15.16 -13.46
CA GLU A 150 -0.76 14.26 -14.55
C GLU A 150 0.76 14.00 -14.55
N GLU A 151 1.57 15.04 -14.33
CA GLU A 151 3.03 14.93 -14.24
C GLU A 151 3.45 14.06 -13.04
N LEU A 152 2.88 14.31 -11.86
CA LEU A 152 3.21 13.57 -10.64
C LEU A 152 2.78 12.10 -10.75
N ASN A 153 1.61 11.85 -11.34
CA ASN A 153 1.13 10.51 -11.63
C ASN A 153 2.06 9.77 -12.60
N ALA A 154 2.51 10.45 -13.66
CA ALA A 154 3.43 9.86 -14.64
C ALA A 154 4.80 9.53 -14.01
N ILE A 155 5.34 10.43 -13.17
CA ILE A 155 6.57 10.17 -12.42
C ILE A 155 6.40 8.96 -11.49
N GLY A 156 5.28 8.90 -10.76
CA GLY A 156 4.96 7.78 -9.88
C GLY A 156 4.93 6.44 -10.63
N ASN A 157 4.23 6.39 -11.76
CA ASN A 157 4.17 5.22 -12.64
C ASN A 157 5.57 4.72 -13.07
N TRP A 158 6.45 5.61 -13.53
CA TRP A 158 7.79 5.21 -13.98
C TRP A 158 8.71 4.75 -12.83
N ILE A 159 8.57 5.36 -11.65
CA ILE A 159 9.30 4.93 -10.45
C ILE A 159 8.81 3.53 -10.03
N GLN A 160 7.50 3.30 -10.00
CA GLN A 160 6.92 1.99 -9.71
C GLN A 160 7.39 0.93 -10.71
N ALA A 161 7.33 1.21 -12.01
CA ALA A 161 7.76 0.30 -13.06
C ALA A 161 9.25 -0.08 -12.92
N THR A 162 10.11 0.89 -12.60
CA THR A 162 11.52 0.64 -12.33
C THR A 162 11.69 -0.29 -11.13
N GLY A 163 10.95 -0.05 -10.05
CA GLY A 163 10.95 -0.91 -8.87
C GLY A 163 10.50 -2.34 -9.17
N ALA A 164 9.43 -2.50 -9.94
CA ALA A 164 8.91 -3.81 -10.36
C ALA A 164 9.93 -4.60 -11.20
N ILE A 165 10.64 -3.92 -12.11
CA ILE A 165 11.74 -4.53 -12.88
C ILE A 165 12.87 -4.99 -11.95
N MET A 166 13.25 -4.19 -10.96
CA MET A 166 14.29 -4.58 -9.99
C MET A 166 13.87 -5.81 -9.17
N THR A 167 12.63 -5.88 -8.69
CA THR A 167 12.12 -7.08 -8.01
C THR A 167 12.10 -8.30 -8.93
N ALA A 168 11.74 -8.14 -10.21
CA ALA A 168 11.78 -9.23 -11.17
C ALA A 168 13.20 -9.73 -11.47
N VAL A 169 14.18 -8.82 -11.52
CA VAL A 169 15.60 -9.17 -11.63
C VAL A 169 16.06 -9.95 -10.41
N ALA A 170 15.68 -9.52 -9.19
CA ALA A 170 16.00 -10.24 -7.95
C ALA A 170 15.53 -11.71 -7.99
N GLU A 171 14.27 -11.95 -8.38
CA GLU A 171 13.71 -13.31 -8.53
C GLU A 171 14.45 -14.14 -9.59
N THR A 172 15.07 -13.51 -10.58
CA THR A 172 15.81 -14.20 -11.66
C THR A 172 17.20 -14.65 -11.22
N ILE A 173 17.79 -13.97 -10.23
CA ILE A 173 19.16 -14.22 -9.75
C ILE A 173 19.20 -14.93 -8.39
N GLN A 174 18.04 -15.37 -7.89
CA GLN A 174 17.87 -16.13 -6.65
C GLN A 174 18.50 -17.53 -6.74
#